data_AF-A0A4R6K8Q3-F1
#
_entry.id   AF-A0A4R6K8Q3-F1
#
_cell.length_a   1.000
_cell.length_b   1.000
_cell.length_c   1.000
_cell.angle_alpha   90.00
_cell.angle_beta   90.00
_cell.angle_gamma   90.00
#
_symmetry.space_group_name_H-M   'P 1'
#
loop_
_entity.id
_entity.type
_entity.pdbx_description
1 polymer ?
#
loop_
_entity_poly.entity_id
_entity_poly.type
_entity_poly.pdbx_seq_one_letter_code
_entity_poly.pdbx_strand_id
1 'polypeptide(L)'
;MSTNRKSDATTHRQVAGMCFVAATLTFAAAGCGGDANSSAGSASPPPATGATARAQASALGTILVDGEGRTMYEFANDKDGKSTCAAACAANWPSVPAPASLPTSLPG
;
A
#
# COMPACT_ATOMS: atom_id res chain seq x y z
N MET A 1 -14.88 16.30 -48.13
CA MET A 1 -14.49 17.26 -47.08
C MET A 1 -13.24 16.69 -46.39
N SER A 2 -12.01 16.92 -46.85
CA SER A 2 -11.09 18.03 -46.43
C SER A 2 -11.35 18.50 -44.99
N THR A 3 -10.45 18.35 -44.02
CA THR A 3 -9.02 18.69 -44.07
C THR A 3 -8.17 17.88 -43.07
N ASN A 4 -6.95 17.62 -43.51
CA ASN A 4 -5.80 17.07 -42.81
C ASN A 4 -4.94 18.24 -42.26
N ARG A 5 -4.48 18.20 -40.99
CA ARG A 5 -3.35 18.99 -40.42
C ARG A 5 -2.95 18.29 -39.11
N LYS A 6 -1.86 17.53 -39.03
CA LYS A 6 -0.44 17.97 -39.01
C LYS A 6 -0.24 19.27 -38.22
N SER A 7 0.18 19.12 -36.98
CA SER A 7 0.94 20.13 -36.21
C SER A 7 1.89 19.30 -35.34
N ASP A 8 2.90 18.73 -35.96
CA ASP A 8 4.25 19.31 -36.10
C ASP A 8 5.06 19.05 -34.83
N ALA A 9 5.76 17.92 -34.91
CA ALA A 9 6.91 17.60 -34.08
C ALA A 9 8.08 18.50 -34.49
N THR A 10 8.13 19.72 -33.95
CA THR A 10 9.32 20.56 -33.90
C THR A 10 9.14 21.42 -32.65
N THR A 11 9.84 21.23 -31.54
CA THR A 11 11.17 21.80 -31.37
C THR A 11 11.63 21.42 -29.96
N HIS A 12 12.17 20.21 -29.80
CA HIS A 12 13.25 20.03 -28.83
C HIS A 12 14.44 20.86 -29.34
N ARG A 13 15.09 21.59 -28.44
CA ARG A 13 16.18 22.57 -28.64
C ARG A 13 15.68 24.01 -28.69
N GLN A 14 15.64 24.67 -27.54
CA GLN A 14 16.27 25.99 -27.33
C GLN A 14 16.72 26.11 -25.87
N VAL A 15 17.89 25.54 -25.58
CA VAL A 15 18.79 26.04 -24.54
C VAL A 15 19.37 27.34 -25.11
N ALA A 16 19.02 28.47 -24.51
CA ALA A 16 19.81 29.71 -24.39
C ALA A 16 18.90 30.95 -24.29
N GLY A 17 18.90 31.56 -23.10
CA GLY A 17 18.81 33.01 -22.93
C GLY A 17 17.45 33.68 -23.07
N MET A 18 16.85 34.07 -21.95
CA MET A 18 16.44 35.46 -21.73
C MET A 18 16.10 35.72 -20.25
N CYS A 19 16.96 36.48 -19.60
CA CYS A 19 16.67 37.19 -18.35
C CYS A 19 15.61 38.29 -18.58
N PHE A 20 15.09 38.84 -17.48
CA PHE A 20 14.05 39.89 -17.33
C PHE A 20 12.62 39.32 -17.30
N VAL A 21 11.76 39.51 -16.29
CA VAL A 21 11.63 40.57 -15.29
C VAL A 21 11.05 39.98 -13.99
N ALA A 22 11.52 40.48 -12.85
CA ALA A 22 11.01 40.18 -11.52
C ALA A 22 9.53 40.59 -11.37
N ALA A 23 8.67 39.63 -11.03
CA ALA A 23 7.39 39.89 -10.39
C ALA A 23 7.22 38.84 -9.29
N THR A 24 7.65 39.21 -8.09
CA THR A 24 7.47 38.46 -6.85
C THR A 24 5.97 38.41 -6.50
N LEU A 25 5.29 37.31 -6.83
CA LEU A 25 4.06 36.93 -6.14
C LEU A 25 4.40 35.87 -5.10
N THR A 26 4.73 36.34 -3.90
CA THR A 26 4.74 35.56 -2.67
C THR A 26 3.31 35.16 -2.32
N PHE A 27 2.85 34.04 -2.87
CA PHE A 27 1.65 33.37 -2.37
C PHE A 27 2.06 32.50 -1.17
N ALA A 28 1.94 33.05 0.04
CA ALA A 28 2.08 32.32 1.28
C ALA A 28 0.84 31.45 1.49
N ALA A 29 0.80 30.29 0.82
CA ALA A 29 -0.02 29.19 1.29
C ALA A 29 0.79 28.46 2.36
N ALA A 30 0.36 28.58 3.62
CA ALA A 30 0.78 27.70 4.70
C ALA A 30 0.30 26.27 4.40
N GLY A 31 0.97 25.60 3.46
CA GLY A 31 0.92 24.16 3.31
C GLY A 31 2.05 23.60 4.17
N CYS A 32 1.71 22.70 5.07
CA CYS A 32 2.67 21.97 5.89
C CYS A 32 3.57 21.10 4.99
N GLY A 33 4.63 21.72 4.44
CA GLY A 33 5.74 21.03 3.81
C GLY A 33 6.67 20.52 4.90
N GLY A 34 6.25 19.45 5.57
CA GLY A 34 7.14 18.67 6.40
C GLY A 34 7.90 17.72 5.50
N ASP A 35 9.14 18.06 5.18
CA ASP A 35 10.18 17.12 4.77
C ASP A 35 10.48 16.17 5.93
N ALA A 36 9.49 15.36 6.31
CA ALA A 36 9.74 14.19 7.10
C ALA A 36 10.27 13.14 6.13
N ASN A 37 11.58 13.25 5.83
CA ASN A 37 12.41 12.06 5.67
C ASN A 37 12.34 11.33 7.02
N SER A 38 11.19 10.71 7.26
CA SER A 38 10.97 9.76 8.32
C SER A 38 11.93 8.66 7.96
N SER A 39 13.06 8.61 8.67
CA SER A 39 13.77 7.36 8.83
C SER A 39 12.69 6.32 9.03
N ALA A 40 12.56 5.40 8.06
CA ALA A 40 11.69 4.25 8.19
C ALA A 40 12.30 3.43 9.34
N GLY A 41 12.01 3.86 10.57
CA GLY A 41 12.19 3.05 11.74
C GLY A 41 11.34 1.84 11.44
N SER A 42 11.98 0.68 11.40
CA SER A 42 11.29 -0.60 11.42
C SER A 42 10.52 -0.66 12.74
N ALA A 43 9.33 -0.06 12.76
CA ALA A 43 8.39 -0.24 13.83
C ALA A 43 8.07 -1.72 13.84
N SER A 44 8.36 -2.38 14.95
CA SER A 44 7.98 -3.76 15.15
C SER A 44 6.46 -3.86 14.93
N PRO A 45 5.98 -4.81 14.11
CA PRO A 45 4.54 -4.96 13.91
C PRO A 45 3.88 -5.14 15.28
N PRO A 46 2.69 -4.54 15.48
CA PRO A 46 1.98 -4.70 16.75
C PRO A 46 1.82 -6.20 17.05
N PRO A 47 1.87 -6.58 18.33
CA PRO A 47 1.73 -7.96 18.73
C PRO A 47 0.42 -8.52 18.15
N ALA A 48 0.47 -9.76 17.66
CA ALA A 48 -0.71 -10.46 17.18
C ALA A 48 -1.75 -10.51 18.30
N THR A 49 -2.84 -9.78 18.14
CA THR A 49 -3.83 -9.51 19.19
C THR A 49 -5.03 -10.45 19.13
N GLY A 50 -5.07 -11.36 18.15
CA GLY A 50 -6.16 -12.30 17.92
C GLY A 50 -5.96 -13.68 18.54
N ALA A 51 -7.07 -14.37 18.83
CA ALA A 51 -7.06 -15.80 19.11
C ALA A 51 -6.45 -16.58 17.93
N THR A 52 -5.71 -17.65 18.22
CA THR A 52 -5.10 -18.50 17.19
C THR A 52 -6.12 -18.93 16.15
N ALA A 53 -5.76 -18.81 14.88
CA ALA A 53 -6.63 -19.21 13.79
C ALA A 53 -6.93 -20.71 13.85
N ARG A 54 -8.14 -21.11 13.46
CA ARG A 54 -8.57 -22.51 13.36
C ARG A 54 -9.14 -22.80 12.00
N ALA A 55 -8.97 -24.04 11.54
CA ALA A 55 -9.61 -24.52 10.34
C ALA A 55 -11.09 -24.82 10.60
N GLN A 56 -11.94 -24.49 9.63
CA GLN A 56 -13.38 -24.73 9.66
C GLN A 56 -13.87 -25.23 8.30
N ALA A 57 -14.82 -26.16 8.30
CA ALA A 57 -15.45 -26.63 7.08
C ALA A 57 -16.50 -25.61 6.58
N SER A 58 -16.52 -25.37 5.27
CA SER A 58 -17.50 -24.51 4.61
C SER A 58 -17.94 -25.11 3.28
N ALA A 59 -18.98 -24.54 2.67
CA ALA A 59 -19.40 -24.91 1.32
C ALA A 59 -18.31 -24.67 0.25
N LEU A 60 -17.30 -23.85 0.55
CA LEU A 60 -16.17 -23.54 -0.32
C LEU A 60 -14.93 -24.43 -0.04
N GLY A 61 -15.05 -25.38 0.89
CA GLY A 61 -13.93 -26.20 1.38
C GLY A 61 -13.47 -25.78 2.77
N THR A 62 -12.24 -26.15 3.13
CA THR A 62 -11.64 -25.78 4.42
C THR A 62 -11.22 -24.31 4.38
N ILE A 63 -11.61 -23.53 5.38
CA ILE A 63 -11.25 -22.11 5.54
C ILE A 63 -10.61 -21.88 6.90
N LEU A 64 -9.87 -20.77 7.05
CA LEU A 64 -9.39 -20.30 8.34
C LEU A 64 -10.37 -19.29 8.94
N VAL A 65 -10.67 -19.47 10.23
CA VAL A 65 -11.48 -18.53 11.02
C VAL A 65 -10.77 -18.19 12.33
N ASP A 66 -11.06 -17.01 12.87
CA ASP A 66 -10.59 -16.62 14.20
C ASP A 66 -11.37 -17.32 15.34
N GLY A 67 -11.02 -16.98 16.58
CA GLY A 67 -11.70 -17.52 17.77
C GLY A 67 -13.18 -17.13 17.87
N GLU A 68 -13.60 -16.05 17.20
CA GLU A 68 -14.98 -15.57 17.13
C GLU A 68 -15.76 -16.17 15.94
N GLY A 69 -15.08 -16.91 15.06
CA GLY A 69 -15.68 -17.53 13.87
C GLY A 69 -15.73 -16.62 12.64
N ARG A 70 -15.01 -15.49 12.64
CA ARG A 70 -14.88 -14.64 11.46
C ARG A 70 -13.85 -15.22 10.49
N THR A 71 -14.17 -15.21 9.20
CA THR A 71 -13.26 -15.66 8.14
C THR A 71 -12.01 -14.81 8.10
N MET A 72 -10.87 -15.48 8.05
CA MET A 72 -9.58 -14.84 7.86
C MET A 72 -9.25 -14.70 6.38
N TYR A 73 -8.54 -13.63 6.06
CA TYR A 73 -8.04 -13.33 4.73
C TYR A 73 -6.53 -13.10 4.81
N GLU A 74 -5.82 -13.39 3.72
CA GLU A 74 -4.42 -13.03 3.56
C GLU A 74 -4.31 -11.63 2.95
N PHE A 75 -3.33 -10.85 3.40
CA PHE A 75 -3.04 -9.58 2.77
C PHE A 75 -2.25 -9.83 1.49
N ALA A 76 -2.80 -9.43 0.34
CA ALA A 76 -2.26 -9.79 -0.98
C ALA A 76 -0.79 -9.38 -1.22
N ASN A 77 -0.31 -8.38 -0.47
CA ASN A 77 1.06 -7.88 -0.58
C ASN A 77 2.07 -8.67 0.29
N ASP A 78 1.59 -9.63 1.09
CA ASP A 78 2.44 -10.50 1.89
C ASP A 78 3.19 -11.50 1.00
N LYS A 79 4.42 -11.85 1.43
CA LYS A 79 5.34 -12.72 0.70
C LYS A 79 6.13 -13.58 1.68
N ASP A 80 6.38 -14.83 1.32
CA ASP A 80 7.22 -15.76 2.08
C ASP A 80 6.81 -15.88 3.57
N GLY A 81 5.50 -15.82 3.84
CA GLY A 81 4.95 -15.87 5.20
C GLY A 81 5.28 -14.63 6.06
N LYS A 82 5.73 -13.53 5.44
CA LYS A 82 6.02 -12.27 6.11
C LYS A 82 4.99 -11.23 5.73
N SER A 83 4.40 -10.61 6.75
CA SER A 83 3.50 -9.50 6.51
C SER A 83 4.24 -8.22 6.17
N THR A 84 3.81 -7.57 5.10
CA THR A 84 4.25 -6.21 4.73
C THR A 84 3.37 -5.13 5.36
N CYS A 85 2.28 -5.53 6.01
CA CYS A 85 1.31 -4.65 6.65
C CYS A 85 1.85 -4.11 7.98
N ALA A 86 2.16 -2.81 8.03
CA ALA A 86 2.67 -2.13 9.21
C ALA A 86 1.92 -0.80 9.48
N ALA A 87 2.13 -0.22 10.67
CA ALA A 87 1.53 1.04 11.11
C ALA A 87 0.00 1.06 10.92
N ALA A 88 -0.54 2.03 10.18
CA ALA A 88 -1.98 2.14 9.95
C ALA A 88 -2.60 0.91 9.26
N CYS A 89 -1.82 0.18 8.45
CA CYS A 89 -2.28 -1.07 7.87
C CYS A 89 -2.59 -2.09 8.98
N ALA A 90 -1.67 -2.28 9.94
CA ALA A 90 -1.81 -3.27 11.00
C ALA A 90 -2.92 -2.94 12.02
N ALA A 91 -3.36 -1.68 12.08
CA ALA A 91 -4.54 -1.30 12.86
C ALA A 91 -5.85 -1.78 12.20
N ASN A 92 -5.90 -1.77 10.86
CA ASN A 92 -7.08 -2.20 10.10
C ASN A 92 -7.06 -3.71 9.81
N TRP A 93 -5.86 -4.28 9.62
CA TRP A 93 -5.59 -5.68 9.30
C TRP A 93 -4.56 -6.24 10.29
N PRO A 94 -4.95 -6.44 11.56
CA PRO A 94 -4.05 -7.02 12.56
C PRO A 94 -3.68 -8.46 12.19
N SER A 95 -2.43 -8.83 12.48
CA SER A 95 -1.97 -10.20 12.31
C SER A 95 -2.65 -11.13 13.32
N VAL A 96 -2.94 -12.35 12.88
CA VAL A 96 -3.49 -13.40 13.73
C VAL A 96 -2.49 -14.56 13.78
N PRO A 97 -2.24 -15.16 14.95
CA PRO A 97 -1.33 -16.28 15.06
C PRO A 97 -1.83 -17.50 14.26
N ALA A 98 -0.96 -18.09 13.46
CA ALA A 98 -1.23 -19.36 12.79
C ALA A 98 -1.31 -20.50 13.83
N PRO A 99 -2.13 -21.55 13.57
CA PRO A 99 -2.11 -22.75 14.38
C PRO A 99 -0.77 -23.50 14.22
N ALA A 100 -0.46 -24.36 15.18
CA ALA A 100 0.76 -25.18 15.16
C ALA A 100 0.87 -26.07 13.91
N SER A 101 -0.28 -26.45 13.32
CA SER A 101 -0.37 -27.24 12.11
C SER A 101 -1.56 -26.77 11.27
N LEU A 102 -1.33 -26.53 9.99
CA LEU A 102 -2.37 -26.24 9.01
C LEU A 102 -2.88 -27.56 8.39
N PRO A 103 -4.19 -27.72 8.18
CA PRO A 103 -4.71 -28.82 7.39
C PRO A 103 -4.16 -28.78 5.95
N THR A 104 -3.80 -29.93 5.41
CA THR A 104 -3.31 -30.09 4.02
C THR A 104 -4.35 -29.71 2.96
N SER A 105 -5.62 -29.57 3.35
CA SER A 105 -6.73 -29.16 2.49
C SER A 105 -6.86 -27.64 2.33
N LEU A 106 -6.07 -26.83 3.05
CA LEU A 106 -6.07 -25.39 2.86
C LEU A 106 -5.32 -25.05 1.57
N PRO A 107 -5.95 -24.32 0.63
CA PRO A 107 -5.22 -23.76 -0.50
C PRO A 107 -4.23 -22.73 0.05
N GLY A 108 -2.95 -22.90 -0.30
CA GLY A 108 -1.87 -21.97 0.01
C GLY A 108 -1.58 -21.01 -1.13
#